data_AF-A0A1H2UL11-F1
#
_entry.id   AF-A0A1H2UL11-F1
#
_cell.length_a   1.000
_cell.length_b   1.000
_cell.length_c   1.000
_cell.angle_alpha   90.00
_cell.angle_beta   90.00
_cell.angle_gamma   90.00
#
_symmetry.space_group_name_H-M   'P 1'
#
loop_
_entity.id
_entity.type
_entity.pdbx_description
1 polymer ?
#
loop_
_entity_poly.entity_id
_entity_poly.type
_entity_poly.pdbx_seq_one_letter_code
_entity_poly.pdbx_strand_id
1 'polypeptide(L)'
;MRIAGWIFALLILAIGLINTFWGNDPGYGIFDILASSVFFKPATDFLAKKTGVVIPIWIKVILALLILWTALGVAELFDKIDLMVKDFA
;
A
#
# COMPACT_ATOMS: atom_id res chain seq x y z
N MET A 1 19.57 3.45 -5.05
CA MET A 1 18.12 3.38 -4.79
C MET A 1 17.45 4.75 -4.54
N ARG A 2 17.91 5.86 -5.15
CA ARG A 2 17.27 7.18 -4.88
C ARG A 2 15.99 7.40 -5.68
N ILE A 3 15.94 7.07 -6.98
CA ILE A 3 14.73 7.28 -7.81
C ILE A 3 13.68 6.18 -7.60
N ALA A 4 14.08 4.91 -7.59
CA ALA A 4 13.14 3.79 -7.56
C ALA A 4 12.25 3.78 -6.30
N GLY A 5 12.79 4.16 -5.14
CA GLY A 5 12.01 4.26 -3.90
C GLY A 5 10.95 5.36 -3.94
N TRP A 6 11.22 6.47 -4.63
CA TRP A 6 10.24 7.55 -4.82
C TRP A 6 9.13 7.15 -5.78
N ILE A 7 9.46 6.48 -6.88
CA ILE A 7 8.46 5.96 -7.82
C ILE A 7 7.53 4.98 -7.10
N PHE A 8 8.08 4.05 -6.33
CA PHE A 8 7.29 3.09 -5.54
C PHE A 8 6.42 3.78 -4.48
N ALA A 9 6.97 4.75 -3.76
CA ALA A 9 6.22 5.50 -2.76
C ALA A 9 5.04 6.27 -3.38
N LEU A 10 5.27 6.94 -4.52
CA LEU A 10 4.22 7.64 -5.27
C LEU A 10 3.15 6.70 -5.80
N LEU A 11 3.55 5.52 -6.31
CA LEU A 11 2.62 4.52 -6.79
C LEU A 11 1.71 4.00 -5.67
N ILE A 12 2.29 3.64 -4.52
CA ILE A 12 1.53 3.17 -3.35
C ILE A 12 0.62 4.29 -2.81
N LEU A 13 1.12 5.53 -2.75
CA LEU A 13 0.33 6.68 -2.35
C LEU A 13 -0.87 6.91 -3.29
N ALA A 14 -0.66 6.81 -4.60
CA ALA A 14 -1.74 6.95 -5.58
C ALA A 14 -2.80 5.85 -5.42
N ILE A 15 -2.38 4.60 -5.23
CA ILE A 15 -3.29 3.48 -4.92
C ILE A 15 -4.11 3.78 -3.67
N GLY A 16 -3.46 4.20 -2.59
CA GLY A 16 -4.14 4.53 -1.34
C GLY A 16 -5.13 5.68 -1.46
N LEU A 17 -4.78 6.74 -2.20
CA LEU A 17 -5.70 7.86 -2.48
C LEU A 17 -6.91 7.40 -3.30
N ILE A 18 -6.71 6.59 -4.33
CA ILE A 18 -7.81 6.06 -5.16
C ILE A 18 -8.72 5.18 -4.30
N ASN A 19 -8.17 4.26 -3.51
CA ASN A 19 -8.97 3.40 -2.63
C ASN A 19 -9.75 4.20 -1.57
N THR A 20 -9.16 5.29 -1.06
CA THR A 20 -9.80 6.14 -0.05
C THR A 20 -10.93 6.99 -0.61
N PHE A 21 -10.72 7.64 -1.75
CA PHE A 21 -11.61 8.69 -2.25
C PHE A 21 -12.50 8.26 -3.42
N TRP A 22 -12.19 7.13 -4.09
CA TRP A 22 -12.94 6.62 -5.24
C TRP A 22 -13.90 5.48 -4.88
N GLY A 23 -14.13 5.24 -3.58
CA GLY A 23 -15.21 4.37 -3.11
C GLY A 23 -14.93 2.86 -3.20
N ASN A 24 -13.66 2.45 -3.15
CA ASN A 24 -13.31 1.03 -3.04
C ASN A 24 -13.32 0.59 -1.56
N ASP A 25 -12.18 0.64 -0.87
CA ASP A 25 -12.08 0.42 0.57
C ASP A 25 -11.31 1.58 1.22
N PRO A 26 -12.00 2.49 1.94
CA PRO A 26 -11.35 3.61 2.59
C PRO A 26 -10.39 3.24 3.72
N GLY A 27 -10.64 2.14 4.43
CA GLY A 27 -9.76 1.65 5.49
C GLY A 27 -8.43 1.17 4.92
N TYR A 28 -8.51 0.35 3.86
CA TYR A 28 -7.35 -0.13 3.12
C TYR A 28 -6.60 1.04 2.43
N GLY A 29 -7.33 2.00 1.86
CA GLY A 29 -6.73 3.18 1.25
C GLY A 29 -5.91 4.04 2.23
N ILE A 30 -6.43 4.26 3.45
CA ILE A 30 -5.69 4.97 4.51
C ILE A 30 -4.44 4.18 4.92
N PHE A 31 -4.53 2.86 5.02
CA PHE A 31 -3.38 2.00 5.30
C PHE A 31 -2.28 2.18 4.25
N ASP A 32 -2.63 2.14 2.96
CA ASP A 32 -1.67 2.33 1.86
C ASP A 32 -1.03 3.72 1.87
N ILE A 33 -1.81 4.78 2.15
CA ILE A 33 -1.30 6.15 2.31
C ILE A 33 -0.25 6.20 3.42
N LEU A 34 -0.53 5.63 4.58
CA LEU A 34 0.42 5.58 5.70
C LEU A 34 1.64 4.71 5.36
N ALA A 35 1.43 3.55 4.74
CA ALA A 35 2.50 2.63 4.34
C ALA A 35 3.45 3.25 3.30
N SER A 36 2.96 4.14 2.42
CA SER A 36 3.79 4.87 1.46
C SER A 36 4.94 5.64 2.12
N SER A 37 4.74 6.12 3.36
CA SER A 37 5.77 6.81 4.15
C SER A 37 7.02 5.97 4.42
N VAL A 38 6.89 4.64 4.48
CA VAL A 38 8.01 3.70 4.70
C VAL A 38 8.97 3.64 3.49
N PHE A 39 8.49 4.01 2.31
CA PHE A 39 9.26 4.02 1.07
C PHE A 39 9.92 5.37 0.80
N PHE A 40 9.41 6.46 1.40
CA PHE A 40 10.04 7.78 1.33
C PHE A 40 11.31 7.84 2.19
N LYS A 41 12.45 8.09 1.54
CA LYS A 41 13.73 8.23 2.24
C LYS A 41 13.70 9.29 3.37
N PRO A 42 13.16 10.51 3.17
CA PRO A 42 13.08 11.52 4.23
C PRO A 42 12.30 11.04 5.47
N ALA A 43 11.19 10.32 5.26
CA ALA A 43 10.37 9.78 6.35
C ALA A 43 11.13 8.70 7.14
N THR A 44 11.84 7.82 6.46
CA THR A 44 12.65 6.79 7.14
C THR A 44 13.86 7.36 7.87
N ASP A 45 14.50 8.41 7.33
CA ASP A 45 15.61 9.09 8.00
C ASP A 45 15.12 9.85 9.24
N PHE A 46 13.92 10.45 9.17
CA PHE A 46 13.27 11.10 10.31
C PHE A 46 12.92 10.08 11.41
N LEU A 47 12.34 8.94 11.03
CA LEU A 47 12.00 7.86 11.96
C LEU A 47 13.25 7.30 12.63
N ALA A 48 14.31 7.03 11.88
CA ALA A 48 15.58 6.54 12.40
C ALA A 48 16.22 7.55 13.37
N LYS A 49 16.17 8.85 13.06
CA LYS A 49 16.66 9.90 13.98
C LYS A 49 15.87 9.98 15.28
N LYS A 50 14.54 9.78 15.23
CA LYS A 50 13.66 9.94 16.39
C LYS A 50 13.58 8.68 17.27
N THR A 51 13.69 7.50 16.68
CA THR A 51 13.46 6.21 17.36
C THR A 51 14.70 5.31 17.41
N GLY A 52 15.75 5.60 16.63
CA GLY A 52 16.90 4.72 16.46
C GLY A 52 16.62 3.50 15.58
N VAL A 53 15.38 3.29 15.13
CA VAL A 53 14.99 2.11 14.35
C VAL A 53 15.28 2.33 12.87
N VAL A 54 16.11 1.46 12.30
CA VAL A 54 16.38 1.42 10.85
C VAL A 54 15.54 0.30 10.25
N ILE A 55 14.61 0.65 9.36
CA ILE A 55 13.79 -0.34 8.66
C ILE A 55 14.67 -1.05 7.61
N PRO A 56 14.95 -2.36 7.77
CA PRO A 56 15.78 -3.09 6.83
C PRO A 56 15.08 -3.24 5.47
N ILE A 57 15.88 -3.37 4.41
CA ILE A 57 15.38 -3.38 3.03
C ILE A 57 14.40 -4.53 2.76
N TRP A 58 14.62 -5.71 3.36
CA TRP A 58 13.77 -6.88 3.14
C TRP A 58 12.34 -6.67 3.64
N ILE A 59 12.14 -5.96 4.76
CA ILE A 59 10.80 -5.59 5.26
C ILE A 59 10.09 -4.71 4.24
N LYS A 60 10.80 -3.74 3.66
CA LYS A 60 10.23 -2.86 2.63
C LYS A 60 9.82 -3.65 1.39
N VAL A 61 10.62 -4.62 0.97
CA VAL A 61 10.31 -5.48 -0.18
C VAL A 61 9.07 -6.34 0.10
N ILE A 62 8.99 -6.98 1.27
CA ILE A 62 7.81 -7.77 1.65
C ILE A 62 6.56 -6.88 1.70
N LEU A 63 6.66 -5.70 2.32
CA LEU A 63 5.54 -4.75 2.39
C LEU A 63 5.09 -4.30 1.00
N ALA A 64 6.03 -4.01 0.10
CA ALA A 64 5.73 -3.61 -1.27
C ALA A 64 5.02 -4.74 -2.04
N LEU A 65 5.48 -5.98 -1.90
CA LEU A 65 4.86 -7.14 -2.54
C LEU A 65 3.44 -7.37 -2.02
N LEU A 66 3.23 -7.26 -0.70
CA LEU A 66 1.91 -7.39 -0.10
C LEU A 66 0.95 -6.32 -0.63
N ILE A 67 1.34 -5.05 -0.60
CA ILE A 67 0.51 -3.95 -1.10
C ILE A 67 0.19 -4.12 -2.59
N LEU A 68 1.17 -4.48 -3.41
CA LEU A 68 0.92 -4.71 -4.84
C LEU A 68 -0.04 -5.88 -5.06
N TRP A 69 0.12 -6.97 -4.32
CA TRP A 69 -0.75 -8.14 -4.42
C TRP A 69 -2.20 -7.82 -4.01
N THR A 70 -2.39 -7.10 -2.91
CA THR A 70 -3.71 -6.70 -2.44
C THR A 70 -4.34 -5.62 -3.33
N ALA A 71 -3.54 -4.68 -3.84
CA ALA A 71 -4.00 -3.64 -4.77
C ALA A 71 -4.43 -4.18 -6.15
N LEU A 72 -3.96 -5.37 -6.55
CA LEU A 72 -4.49 -6.08 -7.72
C LEU A 72 -5.91 -6.65 -7.50
N GLY A 73 -6.53 -6.34 -6.36
CA GLY A 73 -7.90 -6.73 -6.04
C GLY A 73 -8.02 -8.17 -5.54
N VAL A 74 -6.90 -8.87 -5.29
CA VAL A 74 -6.93 -10.28 -4.85
C VAL A 74 -7.59 -10.41 -3.47
N ALA A 75 -7.41 -9.43 -2.59
CA ALA A 75 -8.04 -9.42 -1.27
C ALA A 75 -9.58 -9.30 -1.35
N GLU A 76 -10.09 -8.50 -2.29
CA GLU A 76 -11.54 -8.28 -2.50
C GLU A 76 -12.14 -9.23 -3.55
N LEU A 77 -11.33 -10.07 -4.18
CA LEU A 77 -11.74 -10.89 -5.33
C LEU A 77 -12.85 -11.86 -4.94
N PHE A 78 -12.76 -12.47 -3.75
CA PHE A 78 -13.74 -13.44 -3.27
C PHE A 78 -15.12 -12.80 -3.06
N ASP A 79 -15.18 -11.64 -2.40
CA ASP A 79 -16.43 -10.91 -2.20
C ASP A 79 -17.07 -10.50 -3.54
N LYS A 80 -16.25 -10.10 -4.52
CA LYS A 80 -16.72 -9.76 -5.88
C LYS A 80 -17.24 -10.98 -6.62
N ILE A 81 -16.61 -12.15 -6.45
CA ILE A 81 -17.12 -13.42 -7.02
C ILE A 81 -18.46 -13.79 -6.39
N ASP A 82 -18.59 -13.70 -5.06
CA ASP A 82 -19.84 -14.01 -4.35
C ASP A 82 -20.99 -13.07 -4.77
N LEU A 83 -20.70 -11.79 -5.01
CA LEU A 83 -21.67 -10.84 -5.57
C LEU A 83 -22.11 -11.24 -6.98
N MET A 84 -21.17 -11.57 -7.87
CA MET A 84 -21.51 -12.01 -9.23
C MET A 84 -22.38 -13.27 -9.20
N VAL A 85 -22.05 -14.27 -8.37
CA VAL A 85 -22.83 -15.51 -8.27
C VAL A 85 -24.27 -15.24 -7.79
N LYS A 86 -24.48 -14.28 -6.89
CA LYS A 86 -25.82 -13.89 -6.42
C LYS A 86 -26.64 -13.18 -7.50
N ASP A 87 -26.03 -12.36 -8.34
CA ASP A 87 -26.73 -11.66 -9.43
C ASP A 87 -27.16 -12.59 -10.57
N PHE A 88 -26.54 -13.78 -10.69
CA PHE A 88 -26.91 -14.80 -11.67
C PHE A 88 -27.95 -15.83 -11.17
N ALA A 89 -28.40 -15.72 -9.91
CA ALA A 89 -29.40 -16.59 -9.30
C ALA A 89 -30.80 -15.95 -9.29
#